data_AF-A0A1P6BIB8-F1
#
_entry.id   AF-A0A1P6BIB8-F1
#
_cell.length_a   1.000
_cell.length_b   1.000
_cell.length_c   1.000
_cell.angle_alpha   90.00
_cell.angle_beta   90.00
_cell.angle_gamma   90.00
#
_symmetry.space_group_name_H-M   'P 1'
#
loop_
_entity.id
_entity.type
_entity.pdbx_description
1 polymer ?
#
loop_
_entity_poly.entity_id
_entity_poly.type
_entity_poly.pdbx_seq_one_letter_code
_entity_poly.pdbx_strand_id
1 'polypeptide(L)'
;MFGTTNAFGSRPNSIFSSGTANTSQNPLNDIEVPSPPDDTVEALKFNPQIAGQPVLLVSGSWDSVIRVWQISESGQCEAKAQQNVTGPVLDLDWLDVSSIIILGNRDLDPYLLLACFIIYNTKPC
;
A
#
# COMPACT_ATOMS: atom_id res chain seq x y z
N MET A 1 33.82 7.70 -12.06
CA MET A 1 33.35 6.30 -11.89
C MET A 1 31.86 6.39 -11.58
N PHE A 2 31.00 5.96 -12.51
CA PHE A 2 29.54 6.12 -12.39
C PHE A 2 28.98 5.14 -11.36
N GLY A 3 28.06 5.62 -10.51
CA GLY A 3 27.52 4.91 -9.36
C GLY A 3 26.46 3.87 -9.72
N THR A 4 26.51 2.73 -9.05
CA THR A 4 25.41 1.77 -8.99
C THR A 4 24.42 2.23 -7.93
N THR A 5 23.31 2.81 -8.36
CA THR A 5 22.12 2.96 -7.53
C THR A 5 21.62 1.55 -7.20
N ASN A 6 21.82 1.10 -5.96
CA ASN A 6 21.19 -0.12 -5.46
C ASN A 6 19.70 0.16 -5.27
N ALA A 7 18.96 0.08 -6.38
CA ALA A 7 17.52 0.02 -6.39
C ALA A 7 17.13 -1.45 -6.23
N PHE A 8 16.64 -1.79 -5.03
CA PHE A 8 16.05 -3.07 -4.63
C PHE A 8 17.02 -4.26 -4.42
N GLY A 9 16.90 -4.87 -3.23
CA GLY A 9 17.37 -6.24 -2.93
C GLY A 9 18.86 -6.43 -2.66
N SER A 10 19.34 -6.09 -1.45
CA SER A 10 20.49 -6.75 -0.79
C SER A 10 20.66 -6.25 0.64
N ARG A 11 20.08 -6.95 1.62
CA ARG A 11 20.43 -6.76 3.05
C ARG A 11 21.67 -7.61 3.36
N PRO A 12 22.72 -7.08 4.01
CA PRO A 12 23.87 -7.89 4.40
C PRO A 12 23.45 -8.91 5.47
N ASN A 13 23.66 -10.20 5.17
CA ASN A 13 23.45 -11.30 6.12
C ASN A 13 24.39 -11.09 7.34
N SER A 14 23.82 -10.83 8.51
CA SER A 14 24.58 -10.75 9.77
C SER A 14 24.92 -12.15 10.27
N ILE A 15 26.22 -12.43 10.43
CA ILE A 15 26.77 -13.78 10.67
C ILE A 15 26.76 -14.22 12.15
N PHE A 16 26.12 -13.44 13.04
CA PHE A 16 26.01 -13.74 14.47
C PHE A 16 24.58 -13.53 14.99
N SER A 17 23.74 -14.57 14.94
CA SER A 17 22.54 -14.69 15.77
C SER A 17 22.07 -16.15 15.83
N SER A 18 21.92 -16.66 17.05
CA SER A 18 21.51 -18.02 17.37
C SER A 18 20.01 -18.23 17.16
N GLY A 19 19.69 -18.98 16.10
CA GLY A 19 18.60 -19.95 15.96
C GLY A 19 17.30 -19.74 16.75
N THR A 20 16.37 -18.99 16.15
CA THR A 20 15.00 -19.49 15.86
C THR A 20 14.65 -18.98 14.46
N ALA A 21 15.13 -19.70 13.44
CA ALA A 21 14.80 -19.40 12.05
C ALA A 21 13.35 -19.82 11.76
N ASN A 22 12.40 -18.93 12.07
CA ASN A 22 11.06 -18.94 11.50
C ASN A 22 10.95 -17.73 10.57
N THR A 23 11.55 -17.80 9.38
CA THR A 23 11.48 -16.69 8.42
C THR A 23 11.31 -17.22 7.00
N SER A 24 10.17 -17.83 6.71
CA SER A 24 9.74 -18.08 5.32
C SER A 24 8.65 -17.11 4.86
N GLN A 25 8.43 -16.00 5.57
CA GLN A 25 7.42 -15.01 5.17
C GLN A 25 7.93 -14.05 4.09
N ASN A 26 9.25 -13.88 3.93
CA ASN A 26 9.83 -13.04 2.90
C ASN A 26 11.20 -13.58 2.42
N PRO A 27 11.24 -14.69 1.65
CA PRO A 27 12.48 -15.33 1.22
C PRO A 27 13.37 -14.46 0.32
N LEU A 28 12.77 -13.47 -0.34
CA LEU A 28 13.45 -12.56 -1.27
C LEU A 28 13.99 -11.29 -0.58
N ASN A 29 13.71 -11.10 0.71
CA ASN A 29 14.05 -9.88 1.45
C ASN A 29 13.52 -8.61 0.76
N ASP A 30 12.29 -8.68 0.25
CA ASP A 30 11.60 -7.55 -0.35
C ASP A 30 11.26 -6.50 0.71
N ILE A 31 10.98 -5.28 0.25
CA ILE A 31 10.61 -4.16 1.13
C ILE A 31 9.20 -4.39 1.67
N GLU A 32 9.06 -4.35 2.99
CA GLU A 32 7.78 -4.51 3.66
C GLU A 32 7.10 -3.16 3.87
N VAL A 33 5.79 -3.12 3.66
CA VAL A 33 4.97 -1.93 3.90
C VAL A 33 4.78 -1.73 5.41
N PRO A 34 4.90 -0.49 5.92
CA PRO A 34 4.62 -0.22 7.32
C PRO A 34 3.12 -0.31 7.60
N SER A 35 2.76 -0.84 8.77
CA SER A 35 1.37 -1.09 9.18
C SER A 35 0.62 -1.91 8.12
N PRO A 36 1.01 -3.19 7.93
CA PRO A 36 0.31 -4.08 7.02
C PRO A 36 -1.15 -4.26 7.48
N PRO A 37 -2.05 -4.61 6.55
CA PRO A 37 -3.43 -4.98 6.90
C PRO A 37 -3.47 -6.14 7.89
N ASP A 38 -4.45 -6.13 8.80
CA ASP A 38 -4.59 -7.15 9.85
C ASP A 38 -5.34 -8.40 9.36
N ASP A 39 -5.90 -8.35 8.15
CA ASP A 39 -6.63 -9.43 7.48
C ASP A 39 -6.22 -9.51 6.00
N THR A 40 -6.88 -10.40 5.26
CA THR A 40 -6.63 -10.72 3.86
C THR A 40 -6.82 -9.49 2.96
N VAL A 41 -5.81 -9.22 2.15
CA VAL A 41 -5.83 -8.14 1.16
C VAL A 41 -6.44 -8.65 -0.14
N GLU A 42 -7.52 -8.03 -0.58
CA GLU A 42 -8.24 -8.41 -1.82
C GLU A 42 -7.80 -7.57 -3.02
N ALA A 43 -7.52 -6.28 -2.76
CA ALA A 43 -7.22 -5.34 -3.82
C ALA A 43 -5.98 -4.53 -3.51
N LEU A 44 -5.06 -4.43 -4.48
CA LEU A 44 -3.90 -3.57 -4.46
C LEU A 44 -3.84 -2.82 -5.79
N LYS A 45 -3.73 -1.49 -5.74
CA LYS A 45 -3.65 -0.66 -6.94
C LYS A 45 -2.66 0.49 -6.77
N PHE A 46 -1.78 0.64 -7.74
CA PHE A 46 -0.92 1.80 -7.89
C PHE A 46 -1.68 2.94 -8.55
N ASN A 47 -1.38 4.18 -8.15
CA ASN A 47 -1.89 5.34 -8.87
C ASN A 47 -1.31 5.41 -10.29
N PRO A 48 -2.03 6.04 -11.23
CA PRO A 48 -1.48 6.36 -12.55
C PRO A 48 -0.18 7.16 -12.40
N GLN A 49 0.90 6.67 -13.01
CA GLN A 49 2.20 7.34 -12.93
C GLN A 49 2.19 8.62 -13.77
N ILE A 50 2.22 9.77 -13.10
CA ILE A 50 2.30 11.09 -13.72
C ILE A 50 3.62 11.73 -13.31
N ALA A 51 4.36 12.25 -14.29
CA ALA A 51 5.64 12.90 -14.06
C ALA A 51 5.50 14.05 -13.05
N GLY A 52 6.27 14.00 -11.96
CA GLY A 52 6.25 14.99 -10.88
C GLY A 52 5.28 14.71 -9.73
N GLN A 53 4.52 13.61 -9.78
CA GLN A 53 3.64 13.16 -8.70
C GLN A 53 4.27 11.98 -7.94
N PRO A 54 4.03 11.86 -6.62
CA PRO A 54 4.49 10.70 -5.86
C PRO A 54 3.76 9.43 -6.29
N VAL A 55 4.46 8.29 -6.19
CA VAL A 55 3.85 6.97 -6.38
C VAL A 55 3.08 6.61 -5.11
N LEU A 56 1.80 6.33 -5.29
CA LEU A 56 0.88 5.95 -4.22
C LEU A 56 0.40 4.53 -4.47
N LEU A 57 0.38 3.74 -3.41
CA LEU A 57 -0.15 2.39 -3.36
C LEU A 57 -1.36 2.38 -2.43
N VAL A 58 -2.47 1.83 -2.89
CA VAL A 58 -3.68 1.65 -2.07
C VAL A 58 -3.95 0.16 -1.92
N SER A 59 -4.29 -0.27 -0.71
CA SER A 59 -4.84 -1.60 -0.44
C SER A 59 -6.26 -1.54 0.08
N GLY A 60 -7.04 -2.55 -0.31
CA GLY A 60 -8.33 -2.90 0.24
C GLY A 60 -8.25 -4.25 0.90
N SER A 61 -8.72 -4.33 2.14
CA SER A 61 -8.66 -5.54 2.97
C SER A 61 -10.04 -5.86 3.56
N TRP A 62 -10.20 -7.10 4.00
CA TRP A 62 -11.37 -7.57 4.75
C TRP A 62 -11.50 -6.93 6.14
N ASP A 63 -10.42 -6.31 6.64
CA ASP A 63 -10.43 -5.52 7.88
C ASP A 63 -11.35 -4.29 7.81
N SER A 64 -12.00 -4.05 6.66
CA SER A 64 -12.84 -2.88 6.39
C SER A 64 -12.06 -1.56 6.48
N VAL A 65 -10.76 -1.63 6.16
CA VAL A 65 -9.85 -0.50 6.16
C VAL A 65 -9.18 -0.37 4.80
N ILE A 66 -9.17 0.87 4.30
CA ILE A 66 -8.41 1.25 3.13
C ILE A 66 -7.15 1.94 3.61
N ARG A 67 -6.00 1.47 3.13
CA ARG A 67 -4.70 2.02 3.50
C ARG A 67 -4.03 2.57 2.26
N VAL A 68 -3.36 3.71 2.42
CA VAL A 68 -2.62 4.41 1.38
C VAL A 68 -1.19 4.58 1.83
N TRP A 69 -0.26 4.09 1.02
CA TRP A 69 1.17 4.27 1.20
C TRP A 69 1.75 5.10 0.07
N GLN A 70 2.69 5.97 0.40
CA GLN A 70 3.56 6.61 -0.57
C GLN A 70 4.86 5.82 -0.68
N ILE A 71 5.32 5.63 -1.91
CA ILE A 71 6.59 4.98 -2.18
C ILE A 71 7.59 6.05 -2.56
N SER A 72 8.71 6.10 -1.82
CA SER A 72 9.83 6.99 -2.12
C SER A 72 10.61 6.50 -3.34
N GLU A 73 11.43 7.37 -3.92
CA GLU A 73 12.37 6.99 -4.99
C GLU A 73 13.37 5.91 -4.54
N SER A 74 13.64 5.80 -3.24
CA SER A 74 14.45 4.74 -2.63
C SER A 74 13.69 3.41 -2.43
N GLY A 75 12.43 3.32 -2.86
CA GLY A 75 11.57 2.15 -2.71
C GLY A 75 11.00 1.97 -1.30
N GLN A 76 11.26 2.89 -0.36
CA GLN A 76 10.71 2.83 0.98
C GLN A 76 9.23 3.20 0.96
N CYS A 77 8.42 2.42 1.67
CA CYS A 77 7.00 2.66 1.80
C CYS A 77 6.72 3.47 3.06
N GLU A 78 5.92 4.53 2.95
CA GLU A 78 5.50 5.40 4.05
C GLU A 78 3.98 5.40 4.12
N ALA A 79 3.39 5.10 5.29
CA ALA A 79 1.94 5.18 5.48
C ALA A 79 1.50 6.66 5.42
N LYS A 80 0.60 6.99 4.49
CA LYS A 80 0.08 8.36 4.30
C LYS A 80 -1.29 8.54 4.91
N ALA A 81 -2.18 7.59 4.65
CA ALA A 81 -3.56 7.69 5.06
C ALA A 81 -4.17 6.32 5.29
N GLN A 82 -5.19 6.31 6.14
CA GLN A 82 -6.00 5.14 6.43
C GLN A 82 -7.44 5.60 6.62
N GLN A 83 -8.38 4.88 6.02
CA GLN A 83 -9.80 5.18 6.10
C GLN A 83 -10.57 3.92 6.45
N ASN A 84 -11.38 3.99 7.49
CA ASN A 84 -12.30 2.92 7.83
C ASN A 84 -13.57 3.03 6.98
N VAL A 85 -14.02 1.91 6.43
CA VAL A 85 -15.25 1.78 5.65
C VAL A 85 -16.23 0.85 6.36
N THR A 86 -17.51 0.92 5.99
CA THR A 86 -18.58 0.10 6.59
C THR A 86 -18.77 -1.18 5.77
N GLY A 87 -17.77 -2.05 5.77
CA GLY A 87 -17.79 -3.36 5.11
C GLY A 87 -16.46 -3.74 4.46
N PRO A 88 -16.30 -5.01 4.05
CA PRO A 88 -15.09 -5.48 3.40
C PRO A 88 -14.90 -4.80 2.04
N VAL A 89 -13.65 -4.47 1.73
CA VAL A 89 -13.25 -3.87 0.46
C VAL A 89 -12.87 -5.00 -0.49
N LEU A 90 -13.66 -5.19 -1.54
CA LEU A 90 -13.46 -6.30 -2.49
C LEU A 90 -12.68 -5.87 -3.73
N ASP A 91 -12.87 -4.63 -4.17
CA ASP A 91 -12.13 -4.09 -5.30
C ASP A 91 -11.90 -2.59 -5.17
N LEU A 92 -10.86 -2.12 -5.85
CA LEU A 92 -10.40 -0.74 -5.83
C LEU A 92 -9.96 -0.36 -7.23
N ASP A 93 -10.24 0.88 -7.63
CA ASP A 93 -9.67 1.45 -8.84
C ASP A 93 -9.40 2.95 -8.67
N TRP A 94 -8.50 3.49 -9.48
CA TRP A 94 -8.22 4.92 -9.49
C TRP A 94 -9.10 5.62 -10.52
N LEU A 95 -9.90 6.60 -10.08
CA LEU A 95 -10.66 7.46 -10.99
C LEU A 95 -9.75 8.51 -11.63
N ASP A 96 -8.96 9.18 -10.77
CA ASP A 96 -8.04 10.24 -11.14
C ASP A 96 -6.82 10.17 -10.21
N VAL A 97 -5.83 11.03 -10.45
CA VAL A 97 -4.57 11.11 -9.67
C VAL A 97 -4.77 11.21 -8.16
N SER A 98 -5.92 11.72 -7.73
CA SER A 98 -6.23 12.00 -6.32
C SER A 98 -7.39 11.23 -5.75
N SER A 99 -8.14 10.54 -6.60
CA SER A 99 -9.46 10.03 -6.26
C SER A 99 -9.52 8.57 -6.65
N ILE A 100 -9.90 7.75 -5.69
CA ILE A 100 -10.12 6.32 -5.89
C ILE A 100 -11.61 6.01 -5.87
N ILE A 101 -12.01 5.02 -6.67
CA ILE A 101 -13.29 4.35 -6.60
C ILE A 101 -13.07 3.10 -5.75
N ILE A 102 -13.99 2.89 -4.81
CA ILE A 102 -13.97 1.76 -3.90
C ILE A 102 -15.24 0.96 -4.14
N LEU A 103 -15.07 -0.34 -4.36
CA LEU A 103 -16.18 -1.28 -4.44
C LEU A 103 -16.17 -2.12 -3.17
N GLY A 104 -17.14 -1.83 -2.30
CA GLY A 104 -17.41 -2.58 -1.08
C GLY A 104 -18.73 -3.33 -1.23
N ASN A 105 -18.80 -4.55 -0.70
CA ASN A 105 -20.05 -5.30 -0.65
C ASN A 105 -20.57 -5.33 0.78
N ARG A 106 -21.87 -5.09 0.94
CA ARG A 106 -22.59 -5.37 2.17
C ARG A 106 -23.61 -6.43 1.83
N ASP A 107 -23.26 -7.70 2.03
CA ASP A 107 -24.03 -8.95 1.90
C ASP A 107 -25.30 -8.96 1.02
N LEU A 108 -26.27 -8.09 1.29
CA LEU A 108 -27.58 -8.06 0.65
C LEU A 108 -27.75 -6.99 -0.43
N ASP A 109 -26.85 -6.01 -0.55
CA ASP A 109 -26.92 -4.97 -1.59
C ASP A 109 -25.50 -4.55 -2.03
N PRO A 110 -25.12 -4.72 -3.33
CA PRO A 110 -23.88 -4.17 -3.84
C PRO A 110 -23.99 -2.64 -3.89
N TYR A 111 -23.43 -1.95 -2.89
CA TYR A 111 -23.35 -0.50 -2.90
C TYR A 111 -22.07 -0.07 -3.61
N LEU A 112 -22.23 0.60 -4.75
CA LEU A 112 -21.15 1.37 -5.37
C LEU A 112 -20.93 2.62 -4.51
N LEU A 113 -20.16 2.48 -3.45
CA LEU A 113 -19.78 3.61 -2.63
C LEU A 113 -18.69 4.37 -3.38
N LEU A 114 -19.06 5.43 -4.11
CA LEU A 114 -18.08 6.42 -4.55
C LEU A 114 -17.58 7.18 -3.31
N ALA A 115 -16.71 6.53 -2.54
CA ALA A 115 -15.90 7.21 -1.55
C ALA A 115 -14.81 7.94 -2.33
N CYS A 116 -15.10 9.17 -2.76
CA CYS A 116 -14.10 10.09 -3.28
C CYS A 116 -13.16 10.45 -2.14
N PHE A 117 -12.20 9.57 -1.87
CA PHE A 117 -11.12 9.85 -0.95
C PHE A 117 -10.15 10.76 -1.69
N ILE A 118 -10.24 12.08 -1.44
CA ILE A 118 -9.29 13.05 -1.97
C ILE A 118 -8.00 12.89 -1.18
N ILE A 119 -7.02 12.19 -1.77
CA ILE A 119 -5.71 11.96 -1.15
C ILE A 119 -4.93 13.28 -0.95
N TYR A 120 -5.35 14.38 -1.60
CA TYR A 120 -4.69 15.69 -1.52
C TYR A 120 -4.86 16.49 -0.21
N ASN A 121 -5.54 15.98 0.83
CA ASN A 121 -5.71 16.74 2.07
C ASN A 121 -4.52 16.67 3.06
N THR A 122 -3.29 16.48 2.57
CA THR A 122 -2.05 16.62 3.37
C THR A 122 -1.10 17.68 2.81
N LYS A 123 -1.62 18.87 2.51
CA LYS A 123 -0.84 20.12 2.63
C LYS A 123 -1.62 21.17 3.40
N PRO A 124 -1.40 21.33 4.70
CA PRO A 124 -1.41 22.66 5.29
C PRO A 124 0.00 23.26 5.11
N CYS A 125 0.04 24.38 4.39
CA CYS A 125 0.99 25.50 4.49
C CYS A 125 2.41 25.22 5.01
#